data_AF-A0A940HXW5-F1
#
_entry.id   AF-A0A940HXW5-F1
#
_cell.length_a   1.000
_cell.length_b   1.000
_cell.length_c   1.000
_cell.angle_alpha   90.00
_cell.angle_beta   90.00
_cell.angle_gamma   90.00
#
_symmetry.space_group_name_H-M   'P 1'
#
loop_
_entity.id
_entity.type
_entity.pdbx_description
1 polymer ?
#
loop_
_entity_poly.entity_id
_entity_poly.type
_entity_poly.pdbx_seq_one_letter_code
_entity_poly.pdbx_strand_id
1 'polypeptide(L)'
;MLIKTILFKNNLIKKIKSKNILKTKKKFWELKKDYKEKKIALLTSFEKNYKLSYSKKLVKVLRKKKNIILVGMGGSILGAKVLYSFLKRKIKKKFFFLDNLSEKNILELNSKKFIKAAYIFISKSGNTIETVTNVNLIIQNKKNNTKIFITEKTNNAITEIANKLKAEI
;
A
#
# COMPACT_ATOMS: atom_id res chain seq x y z
N MET A 1 -10.44 -26.56 -9.25
CA MET A 1 -11.53 -27.14 -8.45
C MET A 1 -12.27 -25.99 -7.76
N LEU A 2 -13.37 -25.54 -8.35
CA LEU A 2 -14.22 -24.48 -7.78
C LEU A 2 -14.90 -25.04 -6.53
N ILE A 3 -14.77 -24.33 -5.42
CA ILE A 3 -15.38 -24.68 -4.13
C ILE A 3 -16.88 -24.83 -4.35
N LYS A 4 -17.41 -26.03 -4.06
CA LYS A 4 -18.85 -26.31 -3.94
C LYS A 4 -19.49 -25.14 -3.19
N THR A 5 -20.46 -24.52 -3.84
CA THR A 5 -21.31 -23.44 -3.33
C THR A 5 -21.54 -23.64 -1.84
N ILE A 6 -20.98 -22.75 -1.01
CA ILE A 6 -21.33 -22.72 0.41
C ILE A 6 -22.79 -22.29 0.46
N LEU A 7 -23.69 -23.28 0.47
CA LEU A 7 -25.09 -23.10 0.77
C LEU A 7 -25.17 -22.73 2.25
N PHE A 8 -25.12 -21.43 2.54
CA PHE A 8 -25.52 -20.91 3.83
C PHE A 8 -27.00 -21.28 4.02
N LYS A 9 -27.26 -22.40 4.69
CA LYS A 9 -28.59 -22.71 5.21
C LYS A 9 -28.91 -21.58 6.18
N ASN A 10 -29.81 -20.69 5.77
CA ASN A 10 -30.06 -19.41 6.42
C ASN A 10 -30.88 -19.62 7.71
N ASN A 11 -30.29 -20.32 8.68
CA ASN A 11 -30.89 -20.61 9.99
C ASN A 11 -30.89 -19.38 10.92
N LEU A 12 -30.39 -18.23 10.46
CA LEU A 12 -30.30 -16.98 11.21
C LEU A 12 -31.63 -16.22 11.33
N ILE A 13 -32.72 -16.73 10.73
CA ILE A 13 -34.04 -16.07 10.70
C ILE A 13 -35.06 -16.79 11.59
N LYS A 14 -34.66 -17.24 12.78
CA LYS A 14 -35.62 -17.21 13.90
C LYS A 14 -35.69 -15.76 14.37
N LYS A 15 -36.89 -15.23 14.70
CA LYS A 15 -37.12 -13.84 15.11
C LYS A 15 -36.31 -13.47 16.37
N ILE A 16 -35.00 -13.23 16.24
CA ILE A 16 -34.14 -12.80 17.34
C ILE A 16 -34.35 -11.29 17.48
N LYS A 17 -35.30 -10.89 18.34
CA LYS A 17 -35.46 -9.50 18.79
C LYS A 17 -34.38 -9.16 19.83
N SER A 18 -33.10 -9.36 19.51
CA SER A 18 -32.02 -8.92 20.41
C SER A 18 -31.74 -7.43 20.21
N LYS A 19 -31.52 -6.73 21.31
CA LYS A 19 -31.08 -5.32 21.31
C LYS A 19 -29.83 -5.10 20.45
N ASN A 20 -28.94 -6.10 20.38
CA ASN A 20 -27.73 -6.07 19.57
C ASN A 20 -28.04 -6.12 18.07
N ILE A 21 -28.98 -6.96 17.63
CA ILE A 21 -29.40 -7.02 16.21
C ILE A 21 -30.02 -5.70 15.77
N LEU A 22 -30.84 -5.07 16.63
CA LEU A 22 -31.41 -3.75 16.34
C LEU A 22 -30.32 -2.68 16.19
N LYS A 23 -29.32 -2.66 17.09
CA LYS A 23 -28.15 -1.76 17.00
C LYS A 23 -27.36 -1.99 15.72
N THR A 24 -27.07 -3.25 15.38
CA THR A 24 -26.36 -3.61 14.15
C THR A 24 -27.14 -3.20 12.91
N LYS A 25 -28.47 -3.41 12.88
CA LYS A 25 -29.33 -2.98 11.77
C LYS A 25 -29.26 -1.46 11.59
N LYS A 26 -29.30 -0.69 12.67
CA LYS A 26 -29.13 0.78 12.62
C LYS A 26 -27.78 1.16 12.02
N LYS A 27 -26.68 0.58 12.50
CA LYS A 27 -25.33 0.84 11.98
C LYS A 27 -25.16 0.43 10.51
N PHE A 28 -25.79 -0.67 10.09
CA PHE A 28 -25.80 -1.07 8.69
C PHE A 28 -26.49 -0.02 7.80
N TRP A 29 -27.62 0.54 8.24
CA TRP A 29 -28.29 1.60 7.48
C TRP A 29 -27.47 2.90 7.43
N GLU A 30 -26.79 3.27 8.52
CA GLU A 30 -25.83 4.37 8.55
C GLU A 30 -24.71 4.14 7.51
N LEU A 31 -24.07 2.96 7.53
CA LEU A 31 -23.02 2.61 6.57
C LEU A 31 -23.53 2.59 5.12
N LYS A 32 -24.75 2.09 4.89
CA LYS A 32 -25.37 2.08 3.55
C LYS A 32 -25.65 3.50 3.05
N LYS A 33 -26.05 4.41 3.95
CA LYS A 33 -26.22 5.83 3.64
C LYS A 33 -24.88 6.45 3.27
N ASP A 34 -23.85 6.26 4.10
CA ASP A 34 -22.50 6.78 3.84
C ASP A 34 -21.89 6.25 2.54
N TYR A 35 -22.15 4.98 2.21
CA TYR A 35 -21.76 4.40 0.93
C TYR A 35 -22.46 5.09 -0.25
N LYS A 36 -23.79 5.23 -0.20
CA LYS A 36 -24.56 5.93 -1.26
C LYS A 36 -24.13 7.38 -1.43
N GLU A 37 -23.79 8.05 -0.33
CA GLU A 37 -23.29 9.42 -0.30
C GLU A 37 -21.78 9.53 -0.61
N LYS A 38 -21.12 8.41 -0.96
CA LYS A 38 -19.70 8.34 -1.33
C LYS A 38 -18.73 8.85 -0.25
N LYS A 39 -19.14 8.80 1.02
CA LYS A 39 -18.31 9.21 2.17
C LYS A 39 -17.22 8.21 2.51
N ILE A 40 -17.34 6.97 2.06
CA ILE A 40 -16.38 5.89 2.34
C ILE A 40 -15.43 5.71 1.15
N ALA A 41 -14.31 6.44 1.15
CA ALA A 41 -13.34 6.47 0.04
C ALA A 41 -12.79 5.08 -0.35
N LEU A 42 -12.67 4.16 0.61
CA LEU A 42 -12.27 2.78 0.32
C LEU A 42 -13.28 2.08 -0.60
N LEU A 43 -14.57 2.23 -0.34
CA LEU A 43 -15.61 1.55 -1.14
C LEU A 43 -15.77 2.20 -2.51
N THR A 44 -15.58 3.52 -2.61
CA THR A 44 -15.61 4.21 -3.91
C THR A 44 -14.47 3.75 -4.81
N SER A 45 -13.35 3.25 -4.25
CA SER A 45 -12.25 2.68 -5.04
C SER A 45 -12.60 1.42 -5.85
N PHE A 46 -13.73 0.77 -5.53
CA PHE A 46 -14.24 -0.39 -6.26
C PHE A 46 -15.27 -0.02 -7.34
N GLU A 47 -15.69 1.25 -7.46
CA GLU A 47 -16.61 1.69 -8.51
C GLU A 47 -15.92 1.71 -9.89
N LYS A 48 -16.67 1.39 -10.95
CA LYS A 48 -16.14 1.33 -12.34
C LYS A 48 -15.52 2.64 -12.82
N ASN A 49 -16.00 3.77 -12.30
CA ASN A 49 -15.58 5.12 -12.67
C ASN A 49 -14.54 5.71 -11.71
N TYR A 50 -13.98 4.92 -10.78
CA TYR A 50 -12.94 5.40 -9.89
C TYR A 50 -11.69 5.85 -10.67
N LYS A 51 -11.27 7.10 -10.45
CA LYS A 51 -10.04 7.66 -11.05
C LYS A 51 -8.87 7.46 -10.10
N LEU A 52 -7.88 6.72 -10.56
CA LEU A 52 -6.60 6.56 -9.88
C LEU A 52 -5.85 7.90 -9.88
N SER A 53 -5.24 8.25 -8.74
CA SER A 53 -4.54 9.52 -8.53
C SER A 53 -3.15 9.57 -9.18
N TYR A 54 -2.59 8.43 -9.59
CA TYR A 54 -1.25 8.36 -10.16
C TYR A 54 -1.22 8.60 -11.67
N SER A 55 -0.10 9.16 -12.16
CA SER A 55 0.07 9.47 -13.57
C SER A 55 0.38 8.22 -14.42
N LYS A 56 -0.12 8.17 -15.66
CA LYS A 56 0.27 7.13 -16.63
C LYS A 56 1.79 7.16 -16.91
N LYS A 57 2.42 8.34 -16.79
CA LYS A 57 3.86 8.54 -16.94
C LYS A 57 4.63 7.76 -15.86
N LEU A 58 4.24 7.90 -14.59
CA LEU A 58 4.81 7.16 -13.46
C LEU A 58 4.75 5.65 -13.69
N VAL A 59 3.58 5.14 -14.09
CA VAL A 59 3.39 3.72 -14.40
C VAL A 59 4.34 3.27 -15.51
N LYS A 60 4.50 4.07 -16.58
CA LYS A 60 5.41 3.77 -17.70
C LYS A 60 6.87 3.74 -17.26
N VAL A 61 7.27 4.62 -16.33
CA VAL A 61 8.61 4.62 -15.72
C VAL A 61 8.82 3.35 -14.89
N LEU A 62 7.92 3.05 -13.96
CA LEU A 62 7.98 1.87 -13.09
C LEU A 62 7.95 0.55 -13.87
N ARG A 63 7.21 0.49 -14.98
CA ARG A 63 7.11 -0.72 -15.81
C ARG A 63 8.47 -1.17 -16.37
N LYS A 64 9.39 -0.23 -16.64
CA LYS A 64 10.74 -0.48 -17.16
C LYS A 64 11.72 -1.00 -16.10
N LYS A 65 11.35 -0.95 -14.81
CA LYS A 65 12.24 -1.27 -13.69
C LYS A 65 12.16 -2.76 -13.39
N LYS A 66 13.30 -3.46 -13.42
CA LYS A 66 13.38 -4.90 -13.10
C LYS A 66 13.31 -5.18 -11.60
N ASN A 67 13.90 -4.28 -10.80
CA ASN A 67 13.96 -4.37 -9.35
C ASN A 67 13.16 -3.23 -8.73
N ILE A 68 12.26 -3.58 -7.81
CA ILE A 68 11.44 -2.66 -7.03
C ILE A 68 11.80 -2.86 -5.55
N ILE A 69 12.25 -1.80 -4.90
CA ILE A 69 12.52 -1.76 -3.47
C ILE A 69 11.37 -0.99 -2.84
N LEU A 70 10.61 -1.66 -1.98
CA LEU A 70 9.47 -1.10 -1.27
C LEU A 70 9.86 -0.93 0.20
N VAL A 71 9.76 0.30 0.70
CA VAL A 71 10.12 0.64 2.07
C VAL A 71 8.91 1.24 2.76
N GLY A 72 8.52 0.69 3.89
CA GLY A 72 7.36 1.15 4.65
C GLY A 72 6.96 0.12 5.70
N MET A 73 6.22 0.55 6.70
CA MET A 73 5.82 -0.29 7.83
C MET A 73 4.34 -0.68 7.78
N GLY A 74 4.02 -1.87 8.31
CA GLY A 74 2.64 -2.31 8.55
C GLY A 74 1.71 -2.17 7.34
N GLY A 75 0.64 -1.39 7.49
CA GLY A 75 -0.36 -1.17 6.44
C GLY A 75 0.21 -0.61 5.13
N SER A 76 1.33 0.11 5.18
CA SER A 76 2.01 0.66 4.00
C SER A 76 2.62 -0.40 3.08
N ILE A 77 2.85 -1.63 3.57
CA ILE A 77 3.61 -2.66 2.85
C ILE A 77 2.94 -4.03 2.82
N LEU A 78 2.17 -4.40 3.84
CA LEU A 78 1.58 -5.74 3.97
C LEU A 78 0.67 -6.09 2.78
N GLY A 79 -0.17 -5.15 2.34
CA GLY A 79 -1.03 -5.37 1.17
C GLY A 79 -0.22 -5.68 -0.10
N ALA A 80 0.86 -4.93 -0.33
CA ALA A 80 1.75 -5.16 -1.47
C ALA A 80 2.49 -6.50 -1.35
N LYS A 81 2.95 -6.88 -0.15
CA LYS A 81 3.56 -8.20 0.11
C LYS A 81 2.61 -9.34 -0.23
N VAL A 82 1.36 -9.25 0.23
CA VAL A 82 0.33 -10.26 -0.03
C VAL A 82 0.06 -10.39 -1.53
N LEU A 83 -0.16 -9.26 -2.22
CA LEU A 83 -0.39 -9.27 -3.68
C LEU A 83 0.80 -9.83 -4.46
N TYR A 84 2.03 -9.45 -4.08
CA TYR A 84 3.22 -9.97 -4.72
C TYR A 84 3.39 -11.47 -4.49
N SER A 85 3.17 -11.95 -3.27
CA SER A 85 3.22 -13.38 -2.94
C SER A 85 2.18 -14.17 -3.74
N PHE A 86 0.93 -13.68 -3.75
CA PHE A 86 -0.17 -14.31 -4.47
C PHE A 86 0.06 -14.37 -5.99
N LEU A 87 0.62 -13.31 -6.57
CA LEU A 87 0.87 -13.21 -8.02
C LEU A 87 2.30 -13.53 -8.44
N LYS A 88 3.13 -14.09 -7.54
CA LYS A 88 4.57 -14.27 -7.72
C LYS A 88 4.93 -14.95 -9.05
N ARG A 89 4.16 -15.96 -9.46
CA ARG A 89 4.37 -16.70 -10.72
C ARG A 89 4.14 -15.86 -11.97
N LYS A 90 3.29 -14.83 -11.91
CA LYS A 90 2.98 -13.93 -13.04
C LYS A 90 3.88 -12.69 -13.06
N ILE A 91 4.40 -12.28 -11.92
CA ILE A 91 5.22 -11.07 -11.80
C ILE A 91 6.67 -11.37 -12.19
N LYS A 92 7.13 -10.80 -13.31
CA LYS A 92 8.53 -10.93 -13.77
C LYS A 92 9.53 -10.01 -13.04
N LYS A 93 9.03 -9.04 -12.27
CA LYS A 93 9.85 -8.06 -11.53
C LYS A 93 10.23 -8.63 -10.15
N LYS A 94 11.42 -8.29 -9.66
CA LYS A 94 11.86 -8.65 -8.31
C LYS A 94 11.47 -7.55 -7.34
N PHE A 95 10.72 -7.90 -6.30
CA PHE A 95 10.38 -7.01 -5.20
C PHE A 95 11.23 -7.32 -3.97
N PHE A 96 11.76 -6.27 -3.35
CA PHE A 96 12.46 -6.29 -2.08
C PHE A 96 11.66 -5.45 -1.10
N PHE A 97 11.36 -5.98 0.08
CA PHE A 97 10.52 -5.31 1.06
C PHE A 97 11.35 -4.99 2.31
N LEU A 98 11.33 -3.74 2.73
CA LEU A 98 11.99 -3.26 3.94
C LEU A 98 10.93 -2.68 4.88
N ASP A 99 10.51 -3.51 5.82
CA ASP A 99 9.44 -3.25 6.78
C ASP A 99 9.88 -3.45 8.23
N ASN A 100 11.17 -3.26 8.49
CA ASN A 100 11.75 -3.20 9.82
C ASN A 100 13.04 -2.37 9.80
N LEU A 101 13.62 -2.11 10.97
CA LEU A 101 14.90 -1.42 11.15
C LEU A 101 16.09 -2.39 11.15
N SER A 102 16.00 -3.52 10.44
CA SER A 102 17.09 -4.49 10.44
C SER A 102 18.28 -3.98 9.65
N GLU A 103 19.37 -3.69 10.35
CA GLU A 103 20.65 -3.32 9.74
C GLU A 103 21.10 -4.39 8.74
N LYS A 104 20.96 -5.67 9.08
CA LYS A 104 21.27 -6.79 8.18
C LYS A 104 20.54 -6.67 6.84
N ASN A 105 19.25 -6.33 6.85
CA ASN A 105 18.47 -6.17 5.62
C ASN A 105 18.98 -4.99 4.78
N ILE A 106 19.38 -3.90 5.43
CA ILE A 106 19.95 -2.72 4.77
C ILE A 106 21.32 -3.05 4.16
N LEU A 107 22.18 -3.74 4.90
CA LEU A 107 23.49 -4.19 4.43
C LEU A 107 23.36 -5.15 3.23
N GLU A 108 22.44 -6.11 3.30
CA GLU A 108 22.16 -7.03 2.19
C GLU A 108 21.61 -6.28 0.96
N LEU A 109 20.76 -5.28 1.17
CA LEU A 109 20.28 -4.43 0.07
C LEU A 109 21.42 -3.61 -0.55
N ASN A 110 22.33 -3.09 0.28
CA ASN A 110 23.42 -2.24 -0.15
C ASN A 110 24.50 -3.02 -0.90
N SER A 111 24.77 -4.27 -0.52
CA SER A 111 25.70 -5.15 -1.22
C SER A 111 25.21 -5.54 -2.62
N LYS A 112 23.88 -5.57 -2.85
CA LYS A 112 23.31 -5.81 -4.17
C LYS A 112 23.51 -4.59 -5.09
N LYS A 113 24.21 -4.81 -6.21
CA LYS A 113 24.33 -3.82 -7.30
C LYS A 113 23.06 -3.82 -8.17
N PHE A 114 22.10 -2.98 -7.79
CA PHE A 114 20.90 -2.77 -8.60
C PHE A 114 21.15 -1.77 -9.73
N ILE A 115 20.97 -2.21 -10.99
CA ILE A 115 21.00 -1.32 -12.15
C ILE A 115 19.60 -0.72 -12.34
N LYS A 116 19.49 0.61 -12.24
CA LYS A 116 18.28 1.41 -12.52
C LYS A 116 17.03 0.90 -11.78
N ALA A 117 17.13 0.59 -10.48
CA ALA A 117 15.98 0.18 -9.69
C ALA A 117 14.99 1.34 -9.41
N ALA A 118 13.80 0.99 -8.94
CA ALA A 118 12.88 1.94 -8.32
C ALA A 118 12.80 1.69 -6.82
N TYR A 119 12.96 2.78 -6.07
CA TYR A 119 12.76 2.83 -4.63
C TYR A 119 11.46 3.56 -4.38
N ILE A 120 10.54 2.88 -3.69
CA ILE A 120 9.21 3.39 -3.37
C ILE A 120 9.11 3.41 -1.85
N PHE A 121 9.01 4.60 -1.28
CA PHE A 121 8.94 4.83 0.16
C PHE A 121 7.50 5.20 0.52
N ILE A 122 6.89 4.47 1.45
CA ILE A 122 5.46 4.58 1.77
C ILE A 122 5.27 4.82 3.26
N SER A 123 4.77 6.00 3.62
CA SER A 123 4.32 6.32 4.98
C SER A 123 3.18 7.31 4.88
N LYS A 124 1.97 6.92 5.31
CA LYS A 124 0.80 7.78 5.26
C LYS A 124 1.05 9.10 6.00
N SER A 125 1.39 9.03 7.28
CA SER A 125 1.66 10.24 8.09
C SER A 125 2.95 10.95 7.69
N GLY A 126 3.86 10.27 6.97
CA GLY A 126 5.16 10.79 6.57
C GLY A 126 6.15 10.97 7.73
N ASN A 127 5.79 10.54 8.94
CA ASN A 127 6.61 10.67 10.15
C ASN A 127 6.84 9.31 10.85
N THR A 128 6.50 8.19 10.20
CA THR A 128 6.80 6.85 10.74
C THR A 128 8.31 6.68 10.89
N ILE A 129 8.80 6.63 12.14
CA ILE A 129 10.24 6.75 12.45
C ILE A 129 11.06 5.68 11.74
N GLU A 130 10.57 4.44 11.66
CA GLU A 130 11.28 3.35 11.01
C GLU A 130 11.42 3.58 9.50
N THR A 131 10.39 4.15 8.88
CA THR A 131 10.42 4.48 7.44
C THR A 131 11.36 5.64 7.18
N VAL A 132 11.31 6.70 8.00
CA VAL A 132 12.19 7.87 7.87
C VAL A 132 13.67 7.47 8.07
N THR A 133 13.96 6.66 9.08
CA THR A 133 15.31 6.15 9.34
C THR A 133 15.81 5.28 8.18
N ASN A 134 15.00 4.33 7.70
CA ASN A 134 15.35 3.50 6.54
C ASN A 134 15.60 4.33 5.28
N VAL A 135 14.76 5.34 5.01
CA VAL A 135 14.92 6.28 3.90
C VAL A 135 16.30 6.93 3.96
N ASN A 136 16.69 7.47 5.12
CA ASN A 136 17.96 8.15 5.28
C ASN A 136 19.15 7.20 5.04
N LEU A 137 19.11 5.98 5.58
CA LEU A 137 20.17 4.98 5.42
C LEU A 137 20.29 4.44 3.98
N ILE A 138 19.18 4.37 3.24
CA ILE A 138 19.16 3.77 1.90
C ILE A 138 19.53 4.80 0.81
N ILE A 139 19.08 6.04 0.94
CA ILE A 139 19.15 7.03 -0.16
C ILE A 139 20.57 7.52 -0.43
N GLN A 140 21.42 7.60 0.60
CA GLN A 140 22.79 8.11 0.51
C GLN A 140 23.61 7.42 -0.60
N ASN A 141 23.31 6.16 -0.90
CA ASN A 141 24.12 5.33 -1.79
C ASN A 141 23.55 5.14 -3.21
N LYS A 142 22.48 5.85 -3.62
CA LYS A 142 21.66 5.45 -4.80
C LYS A 142 21.28 6.62 -5.74
N LYS A 143 22.26 7.36 -6.26
CA LYS A 143 22.06 8.53 -7.15
C LYS A 143 21.23 8.25 -8.42
N ASN A 144 21.52 7.17 -9.15
CA ASN A 144 20.91 6.90 -10.48
C ASN A 144 19.57 6.12 -10.45
N ASN A 145 18.98 5.94 -9.28
CA ASN A 145 17.74 5.17 -9.13
C ASN A 145 16.50 6.08 -9.07
N THR A 146 15.38 5.56 -9.57
CA THR A 146 14.08 6.23 -9.48
C THR A 146 13.62 6.20 -8.02
N LYS A 147 13.22 7.35 -7.50
CA LYS A 147 12.75 7.51 -6.12
C LYS A 147 11.32 8.05 -6.17
N ILE A 148 10.41 7.36 -5.50
CA ILE A 148 9.00 7.70 -5.42
C ILE A 148 8.61 7.65 -3.95
N PHE A 149 7.88 8.66 -3.50
CA PHE A 149 7.35 8.75 -2.16
C PHE A 149 5.83 8.68 -2.23
N ILE A 150 5.21 7.94 -1.33
CA ILE A 150 3.75 7.84 -1.22
C ILE A 150 3.42 8.23 0.22
N THR A 151 2.88 9.44 0.36
CA THR A 151 2.58 10.04 1.66
C THR A 151 1.37 10.97 1.55
N GLU A 152 0.81 11.36 2.69
CA GLU A 152 -0.24 12.37 2.76
C GLU A 152 0.32 13.76 2.39
N LYS A 153 -0.49 14.59 1.75
CA LYS A 153 -0.10 15.95 1.32
C LYS A 153 -0.10 16.92 2.48
N THR A 154 0.80 16.71 3.43
CA THR A 154 1.03 17.55 4.61
C THR A 154 2.50 17.89 4.73
N ASN A 155 2.83 18.88 5.57
CA ASN A 155 4.20 19.16 5.92
C ASN A 155 4.70 18.06 6.88
N ASN A 156 5.50 17.14 6.37
CA ASN A 156 6.01 15.99 7.11
C ASN A 156 7.43 15.62 6.63
N ALA A 157 8.15 14.81 7.41
CA ALA A 157 9.56 14.51 7.17
C ALA A 157 9.79 13.84 5.80
N ILE A 158 8.92 12.91 5.40
CA ILE A 158 9.01 12.24 4.10
C ILE A 158 8.83 13.22 2.93
N THR A 159 7.85 14.13 3.01
CA THR A 159 7.63 15.18 2.01
C THR A 159 8.85 16.09 1.89
N GLU A 160 9.42 16.50 3.02
CA GLU A 160 10.62 17.34 3.03
C GLU A 160 11.82 16.65 2.37
N ILE A 161 12.08 15.38 2.72
CA ILE A 161 13.14 14.57 2.12
C ILE A 161 12.91 14.42 0.61
N ALA A 162 11.68 14.11 0.20
CA ALA A 162 11.34 13.92 -1.21
C ALA A 162 11.58 15.20 -2.03
N ASN A 163 11.19 16.37 -1.49
CA ASN A 163 11.42 17.67 -2.11
C ASN A 163 12.91 17.98 -2.25
N LYS A 164 13.71 17.75 -1.19
CA LYS A 164 15.17 17.92 -1.23
C LYS A 164 15.82 17.07 -2.32
N LEU A 165 15.29 15.86 -2.56
CA LEU A 165 15.78 14.93 -3.57
C LEU A 165 15.22 15.17 -4.97
N LYS A 166 14.30 16.13 -5.15
CA LYS A 166 13.53 16.35 -6.39
C LYS A 166 12.86 15.05 -6.87
N ALA A 167 12.36 14.26 -5.93
CA ALA A 167 11.70 12.99 -6.18
C ALA A 167 10.20 13.19 -6.47
N GLU A 168 9.57 12.15 -7.04
CA GLU A 168 8.12 12.15 -7.26
C GLU A 168 7.40 11.81 -5.95
N ILE A 169 6.33 12.56 -5.64
CA ILE A 169 5.45 12.41 -4.47
C ILE A 169 4.02 12.16 -4.95
#